data_AF-A0A9E1S1E1-F1
#
_entry.id   AF-A0A9E1S1E1-F1
#
_cell.length_a   1.000
_cell.length_b   1.000
_cell.length_c   1.000
_cell.angle_alpha   90.00
_cell.angle_beta   90.00
_cell.angle_gamma   90.00
#
_symmetry.space_group_name_H-M   'P 1'
#
loop_
_entity.id
_entity.type
_entity.pdbx_description
1 polymer ?
#
loop_
_entity_poly.entity_id
_entity_poly.type
_entity_poly.pdbx_seq_one_letter_code
_entity_poly.pdbx_strand_id
1 'polypeptide(L)'
;MIHGRNNMSPRTARLIIASVIAICLLALLFIFQPFVKELYSAGCIMVAIGGLTFNVAPFANTQNSVRRVISVMAIVIAILLIAVGIAIGFVYLLLT
;
A
#
# COMPACT_ATOMS: atom_id res chain seq x y z
N MET A 1 27.21 21.17 6.80
CA MET A 1 26.45 20.13 7.52
C MET A 1 25.93 19.13 6.49
N ILE A 2 26.71 18.08 6.20
CA ILE A 2 26.44 17.13 5.11
C ILE A 2 25.55 16.02 5.69
N HIS A 3 24.22 16.09 5.49
CA HIS A 3 23.36 14.94 5.77
C HIS A 3 23.74 13.84 4.79
N GLY A 4 24.29 12.73 5.29
CA GLY A 4 24.61 11.53 4.52
C GLY A 4 23.35 11.03 3.78
N ARG A 5 23.22 11.41 2.52
CA ARG A 5 22.04 11.17 1.72
C ARG A 5 22.15 9.76 1.13
N ASN A 6 21.76 8.76 1.92
CA ASN A 6 21.63 7.38 1.46
C ASN A 6 20.45 7.27 0.49
N ASN A 7 20.67 7.77 -0.72
CA ASN A 7 19.75 7.66 -1.83
C ASN A 7 19.62 6.19 -2.24
N MET A 8 18.40 5.80 -2.59
CA MET A 8 18.11 4.44 -2.96
C MET A 8 18.80 4.06 -4.29
N SER A 9 19.36 2.86 -4.35
CA SER A 9 19.94 2.35 -5.60
C SER A 9 18.85 2.17 -6.69
N PRO A 10 19.18 2.30 -7.99
CA PRO A 10 18.22 2.07 -9.07
C PRO A 10 17.61 0.66 -9.03
N ARG A 11 18.38 -0.33 -8.56
CA ARG A 11 17.92 -1.72 -8.42
C ARG A 11 16.84 -1.82 -7.34
N THR A 12 17.06 -1.20 -6.18
CA THR A 12 16.10 -1.21 -5.08
C THR A 12 14.81 -0.49 -5.47
N ALA A 13 14.89 0.65 -6.15
CA ALA A 13 13.73 1.37 -6.65
C ALA A 13 12.87 0.51 -7.59
N ARG A 14 13.51 -0.16 -8.56
CA ARG A 14 12.84 -1.10 -9.47
C ARG A 14 12.22 -2.28 -8.73
N LEU A 15 12.90 -2.85 -7.73
CA LEU A 15 12.37 -3.95 -6.94
C LEU A 15 11.13 -3.57 -6.15
N ILE A 16 11.09 -2.37 -5.55
CA ILE A 16 9.90 -1.89 -4.82
C ILE A 16 8.72 -1.72 -5.79
N ILE A 17 8.94 -1.10 -6.95
CA ILE A 17 7.88 -0.94 -7.95
C ILE A 17 7.40 -2.31 -8.44
N ALA A 18 8.32 -3.22 -8.76
CA ALA A 18 7.99 -4.56 -9.23
C ALA A 18 7.23 -5.36 -8.16
N SER A 19 7.58 -5.26 -6.89
CA SER A 19 6.89 -5.97 -5.81
C SER A 19 5.47 -5.45 -5.61
N VAL A 20 5.27 -4.13 -5.69
CA VAL A 20 3.96 -3.50 -5.61
C VAL A 20 3.07 -3.98 -6.77
N ILE A 21 3.58 -3.96 -8.00
CA ILE A 21 2.85 -4.44 -9.18
C ILE A 21 2.53 -5.93 -9.04
N ALA A 22 3.50 -6.74 -8.59
CA ALA A 22 3.31 -8.18 -8.40
C ALA A 22 2.19 -8.50 -7.39
N ILE A 23 2.13 -7.77 -6.26
CA ILE A 23 1.04 -7.92 -5.29
C ILE A 23 -0.31 -7.58 -5.92
N CYS A 24 -0.39 -6.48 -6.68
CA CYS A 24 -1.65 -6.11 -7.34
C CYS A 24 -2.09 -7.15 -8.37
N LEU A 25 -1.17 -7.66 -9.20
CA LEU A 25 -1.49 -8.70 -10.18
C LEU A 25 -1.90 -10.02 -9.50
N LEU A 26 -1.22 -10.41 -8.42
CA LEU A 26 -1.58 -11.60 -7.65
C LEU A 26 -2.97 -11.46 -7.01
N ALA A 27 -3.28 -10.28 -6.48
CA ALA A 27 -4.61 -10.00 -5.93
C ALA A 27 -5.69 -10.14 -7.01
N LEU A 28 -5.46 -9.62 -8.21
CA LEU A 28 -6.40 -9.78 -9.33
C LEU A 28 -6.61 -11.24 -9.71
N LEU A 29 -5.53 -12.03 -9.76
CA LEU A 29 -5.64 -13.48 -10.02
C LEU A 29 -6.51 -14.19 -8.98
N PHE A 30 -6.42 -13.77 -7.72
CA PHE A 30 -7.20 -14.34 -6.61
C PHE A 30 -8.66 -13.87 -6.62
N ILE A 31 -8.91 -12.60 -6.96
CA ILE A 31 -10.26 -12.04 -7.07
C ILE A 31 -11.04 -12.72 -8.20
N PHE A 32 -10.41 -12.96 -9.34
CA PHE A 32 -11.10 -13.56 -10.50
C PHE A 32 -11.21 -15.09 -10.44
N GLN A 33 -11.11 -15.69 -9.25
CA GLN A 33 -11.34 -17.13 -9.08
C GLN A 33 -12.84 -17.43 -9.15
N PRO A 34 -13.33 -18.22 -10.12
CA PRO A 34 -14.76 -18.46 -10.30
C PRO A 34 -15.35 -19.45 -9.30
N PHE A 35 -14.52 -20.30 -8.69
CA PHE A 35 -15.00 -21.44 -7.88
C PHE A 35 -14.58 -21.37 -6.40
N VAL A 36 -13.46 -20.73 -6.09
CA VAL A 36 -12.86 -20.79 -4.74
C VAL A 36 -13.11 -19.49 -3.99
N LYS A 37 -14.17 -19.47 -3.17
CA LYS A 37 -14.57 -18.28 -2.37
C LYS A 37 -13.49 -17.81 -1.40
N GLU A 38 -12.73 -18.73 -0.83
CA GLU A 38 -11.62 -18.40 0.07
C GLU A 38 -10.53 -17.60 -0.65
N LEU A 39 -10.18 -18.00 -1.88
CA LEU A 39 -9.22 -17.29 -2.71
C LEU A 39 -9.75 -15.92 -3.13
N TYR A 40 -11.04 -15.81 -3.47
CA TYR A 40 -11.69 -14.52 -3.71
C TYR A 40 -11.56 -13.59 -2.49
N SER A 41 -11.92 -14.07 -1.30
CA SER A 41 -11.84 -13.28 -0.06
C SER A 41 -10.41 -12.85 0.26
N ALA A 42 -9.44 -13.76 0.11
CA ALA A 42 -8.02 -13.45 0.24
C ALA A 42 -7.58 -12.39 -0.79
N GLY A 43 -8.06 -12.49 -2.02
CA GLY A 43 -7.84 -11.50 -3.09
C GLY A 43 -8.38 -10.12 -2.74
N CYS A 44 -9.57 -10.02 -2.14
CA CYS A 44 -10.14 -8.76 -1.67
C CYS A 44 -9.29 -8.09 -0.58
N ILE A 45 -8.74 -8.86 0.35
CA ILE A 45 -7.81 -8.33 1.37
C ILE A 45 -6.50 -7.92 0.71
N MET A 46 -5.98 -8.76 -0.18
CA MET A 46 -4.71 -8.51 -0.87
C MET A 46 -4.77 -7.27 -1.76
N VAL A 47 -5.88 -6.98 -2.44
CA VAL A 47 -6.01 -5.78 -3.27
C VAL A 47 -6.05 -4.51 -2.42
N ALA A 48 -6.60 -4.55 -1.20
CA ALA A 48 -6.51 -3.42 -0.27
C ALA A 48 -5.05 -3.15 0.12
N ILE A 49 -4.29 -4.19 0.44
CA ILE A 49 -2.84 -4.11 0.72
C ILE A 49 -2.08 -3.60 -0.51
N GLY A 50 -2.41 -4.10 -1.71
CA GLY A 50 -1.84 -3.67 -2.98
C GLY A 50 -2.10 -2.20 -3.26
N GLY A 51 -3.33 -1.73 -3.10
CA GLY A 51 -3.71 -0.33 -3.27
C GLY A 51 -2.99 0.58 -2.27
N LEU A 52 -2.89 0.19 -1.00
CA LEU A 52 -2.14 0.93 0.02
C LEU A 52 -0.67 1.04 -0.35
N THR A 53 -0.02 -0.09 -0.67
CA THR A 53 1.39 -0.13 -1.07
C THR A 53 1.65 0.54 -2.42
N PHE A 54 0.64 0.70 -3.28
CA PHE A 54 0.77 1.45 -4.54
C PHE A 54 1.10 2.93 -4.31
N ASN A 55 0.70 3.50 -3.17
CA ASN A 55 0.96 4.90 -2.84
C ASN A 55 2.45 5.24 -2.69
N VAL A 56 3.33 4.25 -2.48
CA VAL A 56 4.77 4.50 -2.46
C VAL A 56 5.47 4.44 -3.81
N ALA A 57 4.82 3.92 -4.85
CA ALA A 57 5.40 3.83 -6.19
C ALA A 57 6.02 5.15 -6.70
N PRO A 58 5.38 6.34 -6.59
CA PRO A 58 6.00 7.59 -7.04
C PRO A 58 7.25 7.99 -6.22
N PHE A 59 7.39 7.48 -5.01
CA PHE A 59 8.52 7.77 -4.12
C PHE A 59 9.66 6.76 -4.26
N ALA A 60 9.43 5.61 -4.89
CA ALA A 60 10.42 4.58 -5.17
C ALA A 60 11.34 5.00 -6.35
N ASN A 61 12.18 6.01 -6.14
CA ASN A 61 13.12 6.52 -7.13
C ASN A 61 14.47 6.85 -6.50
N THR A 62 15.50 7.09 -7.32
CA THR A 62 16.88 7.31 -6.88
C THR A 62 17.12 8.65 -6.18
N GLN A 63 16.15 9.57 -6.23
CA GLN A 63 16.22 10.86 -5.53
C GLN A 63 15.80 10.73 -4.07
N ASN A 64 15.15 9.62 -3.71
CA ASN A 64 14.60 9.37 -2.39
C ASN A 64 15.39 8.27 -1.67
N SER A 65 15.39 8.34 -0.34
CA SER A 65 15.89 7.26 0.51
C SER A 65 14.80 6.23 0.78
N VAL A 66 15.21 5.00 1.10
CA VAL A 66 14.29 3.93 1.54
C VAL A 66 13.47 4.39 2.75
N ARG A 67 14.09 5.17 3.65
CA ARG A 67 13.41 5.71 4.83
C ARG A 67 12.22 6.61 4.45
N ARG A 68 12.35 7.41 3.37
CA ARG A 68 11.25 8.24 2.87
C ARG A 68 10.08 7.40 2.36
N VAL A 69 10.37 6.28 1.67
CA VAL A 69 9.33 5.33 1.23
C VAL A 69 8.57 4.75 2.43
N ILE A 70 9.28 4.36 3.48
CA ILE A 70 8.66 3.87 4.72
C ILE A 70 7.82 4.96 5.40
N SER A 71 8.31 6.20 5.45
CA SER A 71 7.54 7.33 5.99
C SER A 71 6.26 7.59 5.20
N VAL A 72 6.29 7.49 3.88
CA VAL A 72 5.08 7.63 3.04
C VAL A 72 4.09 6.51 3.32
N MET A 73 4.53 5.25 3.46
CA MET A 73 3.64 4.16 3.89
C MET A 73 2.97 4.46 5.23
N ALA A 74 3.71 4.98 6.21
CA ALA A 74 3.15 5.31 7.51
C ALA A 74 2.08 6.40 7.42
N ILE A 75 2.28 7.42 6.57
CA ILE A 75 1.27 8.46 6.32
C ILE A 75 0.01 7.87 5.69
N VAL A 76 0.15 7.00 4.69
CA VAL A 76 -0.98 6.35 4.02
C VAL A 76 -1.79 5.50 5.01
N ILE A 77 -1.12 4.76 5.89
CA ILE A 77 -1.78 3.99 6.96
C ILE A 77 -2.49 4.92 7.94
N ALA A 78 -1.87 6.01 8.36
CA ALA A 78 -2.49 6.97 9.27
C ALA A 78 -3.76 7.58 8.66
N ILE A 79 -3.73 7.97 7.39
CA ILE A 79 -4.90 8.49 6.67
C ILE A 79 -6.01 7.44 6.60
N LEU A 80 -5.68 6.17 6.31
CA LEU A 80 -6.65 5.08 6.31
C LEU A 80 -7.31 4.93 7.68
N LEU A 81 -6.54 4.90 8.76
CA LEU A 81 -7.07 4.77 10.12
C LEU A 81 -7.98 5.93 10.49
N ILE A 82 -7.62 7.15 10.11
CA ILE A 82 -8.46 8.34 10.31
C ILE A 82 -9.77 8.20 9.53
N ALA A 83 -9.71 7.82 8.26
CA ALA A 83 -10.89 7.65 7.41
C ALA A 83 -11.83 6.55 7.95
N VAL A 84 -11.28 5.42 8.38
CA VAL A 84 -12.04 4.32 9.01
C VAL A 84 -12.66 4.80 10.33
N GLY A 85 -11.91 5.52 11.16
CA GLY A 85 -12.42 6.07 12.42
C GLY A 85 -13.58 7.04 12.20
N ILE A 86 -13.48 7.92 11.21
CA ILE A 86 -14.57 8.84 10.81
C ILE A 86 -15.78 8.04 10.32
N ALA A 87 -15.58 7.04 9.46
CA ALA A 87 -16.67 6.23 8.93
C ALA A 87 -17.42 5.48 10.04
N ILE A 88 -16.71 4.86 10.98
CA ILE A 88 -17.30 4.17 12.13
C ILE A 88 -18.03 5.17 13.04
N GLY A 89 -17.40 6.30 13.35
CA GLY A 89 -18.01 7.35 14.19
C GLY A 89 -19.29 7.92 13.57
N PHE A 90 -19.30 8.11 12.26
CA PHE A 90 -20.48 8.57 11.52
C PHE A 90 -21.62 7.55 11.57
N VAL A 91 -21.32 6.26 11.36
CA VAL A 91 -22.31 5.18 11.48
C VAL A 91 -22.88 5.11 12.89
N TYR A 92 -22.03 5.24 13.92
CA TYR A 92 -22.49 5.27 15.30
C TYR A 92 -23.45 6.43 15.54
N LEU A 93 -23.06 7.66 15.15
CA LEU A 93 -23.89 8.85 15.34
C LEU A 93 -25.23 8.80 14.57
N LEU A 94 -25.30 8.10 13.44
CA LEU A 94 -26.55 7.91 12.70
C LEU A 94 -27.48 6.86 13.31
N LEU A 95 -26.93 5.88 14.04
CA LEU A 95 -27.67 4.75 14.60
C LEU A 95 -28.07 4.96 16.07
N THR A 96 -27.51 5.98 16.75
CA THR A 96 -27.88 6.40 18.11
C THR A 96 -28.72 7.66 18.10
#